data_AF-A0A401P3C3-F1
#
_entry.id   AF-A0A401P3C3-F1
#
_cell.length_a   1.000
_cell.length_b   1.000
_cell.length_c   1.000
_cell.angle_alpha   90.00
_cell.angle_beta   90.00
_cell.angle_gamma   90.00
#
_symmetry.space_group_name_H-M   'P 1'
#
loop_
_entity.id
_entity.type
_entity.pdbx_description
1 polymer ?
#
loop_
_entity_poly.entity_id
_entity_poly.type
_entity_poly.pdbx_seq_one_letter_code
_entity_poly.pdbx_strand_id
1 'polypeptide(L)'
;MTWSFLADVPWLRTRRRRRAAHRSSVFYEMKYLELMIVNDHKMYKRHRSSRPQTNNFAKSVVNLLDFIFKEQLNTRVVLVAMETWSDKDKIYVGHDQMQTLRSFSKYRQPLVSEQADSVQLLSGTTFKSSMSSMAFFGGVCSLTRGVGVNECGEVWSTTAVLGQSLAQNLGVQWKSEPKRKKECECPGSWAGCFMEDTGFYHPRKFSKCSIMEYKEFLQRGGGACLFNRPTKLFETTECGNGYVESGEECDCGLRVECFGSCCKKCSLANGAHCSDGPCCNHTCQFIKRGYDCRDAVNDCDIGEYCTGDSGQCPPNLHKQDGYSCDLSQGRCFNGECKTRHNQCKLIWGSKASSSDKFCYEKLNTEGTEKGNCGKDGNKWLQCSKHDVFCGYLLCTGVSRVPRIGRLLGEITPTSFYHQGKLVDCSGSHIIMNDGTDLGYVEDGTPCGPSMMCMDRRCQPINSFNISNCSSGSMAKICSGHGLCSNEAICICEGTWAGTDCSMYDPKRSEAKPPPEGPKGPSATNLIIGSIAGAILVAAIVLGGTGWGFKNVKKRRYDPNQAGAI
;
A
#
# COMPACT_ATOMS: atom_id res chain seq x y z
N MET A 1 -40.23 26.42 7.20
CA MET A 1 -40.23 24.94 7.12
C MET A 1 -38.80 24.48 6.86
N THR A 2 -38.08 24.20 7.95
CA THR A 2 -36.69 23.75 7.96
C THR A 2 -36.64 22.23 7.86
N TRP A 3 -36.01 21.71 6.80
CA TRP A 3 -35.82 20.28 6.61
C TRP A 3 -34.56 19.81 7.36
N SER A 4 -34.77 19.43 8.63
CA SER A 4 -33.78 18.82 9.52
C SER A 4 -33.71 17.30 9.32
N PHE A 5 -33.16 16.84 8.20
CA PHE A 5 -32.98 15.40 7.94
C PHE A 5 -31.54 14.97 7.54
N LEU A 6 -30.55 15.88 7.60
CA LEU A 6 -29.15 15.57 7.30
C LEU A 6 -28.21 15.57 8.53
N ALA A 7 -28.76 15.68 9.74
CA ALA A 7 -27.95 15.76 10.97
C ALA A 7 -27.60 14.40 11.60
N ASP A 8 -28.20 13.29 11.14
CA ASP A 8 -28.06 11.96 11.74
C ASP A 8 -27.33 10.95 10.83
N VAL A 9 -26.32 11.40 10.07
CA VAL A 9 -25.40 10.49 9.36
C VAL A 9 -24.13 10.30 10.20
N PRO A 10 -23.86 9.10 10.77
CA PRO A 10 -22.73 8.86 11.68
C PRO A 10 -21.35 9.16 11.10
N TRP A 11 -21.20 9.15 9.77
CA TRP A 11 -19.94 9.35 9.05
C TRP A 11 -19.40 10.78 9.10
N LEU A 12 -20.27 11.79 9.21
CA LEU A 12 -19.85 13.21 9.24
C LEU A 12 -19.30 13.65 10.61
N ARG A 13 -19.74 13.02 11.71
CA ARG A 13 -19.24 13.31 13.07
C ARG A 13 -17.83 12.77 13.31
N THR A 14 -17.44 11.68 12.65
CA THR A 14 -16.10 11.07 12.84
C THR A 14 -14.98 11.88 12.22
N ARG A 15 -15.26 12.66 11.15
CA ARG A 15 -14.25 13.42 10.40
C ARG A 15 -13.83 14.74 11.07
N ARG A 16 -14.71 15.42 11.81
CA ARG A 16 -14.38 16.73 12.42
C ARG A 16 -13.56 16.64 13.72
N ARG A 17 -13.51 15.48 14.40
CA ARG A 17 -12.73 15.29 15.65
C ARG A 17 -11.33 14.70 15.45
N ARG A 18 -10.92 14.31 14.23
CA ARG A 18 -9.63 13.62 13.95
C ARG A 18 -8.48 14.52 13.47
N ARG A 19 -8.64 15.85 13.46
CA ARG A 19 -7.63 16.79 12.90
C ARG A 19 -6.65 17.37 13.93
N ALA A 20 -6.45 16.71 15.06
CA ALA A 20 -5.37 17.02 15.99
C ALA A 20 -4.42 15.82 16.05
N ALA A 21 -3.24 15.97 15.43
CA ALA A 21 -2.08 15.06 15.49
C ALA A 21 -2.40 13.55 15.38
N HIS A 22 -2.64 13.05 14.17
CA HIS A 22 -2.58 11.61 13.91
C HIS A 22 -1.36 11.34 13.04
N ARG A 23 -0.33 10.71 13.62
CA ARG A 23 0.64 9.91 12.86
C ARG A 23 -0.14 9.02 11.90
N SER A 24 0.09 9.14 10.59
CA SER A 24 -0.65 8.39 9.58
C SER A 24 -0.28 6.93 9.70
N SER A 25 -1.14 6.15 10.39
CA SER A 25 -0.98 4.70 10.41
C SER A 25 -1.29 4.15 9.02
N VAL A 26 -0.41 3.28 8.53
CA VAL A 26 -0.52 2.52 7.25
C VAL A 26 -1.92 1.98 6.96
N PHE A 27 -2.76 1.77 7.97
CA PHE A 27 -4.14 1.29 7.82
C PHE A 27 -5.15 2.30 7.30
N TYR A 28 -4.93 3.60 7.52
CA TYR A 28 -5.87 4.65 7.12
C TYR A 28 -5.61 5.18 5.72
N GLU A 29 -4.44 4.89 5.17
CA GLU A 29 -4.12 5.17 3.78
C GLU A 29 -4.90 4.24 2.86
N MET A 30 -5.35 4.79 1.73
CA MET A 30 -6.00 4.01 0.67
C MET A 30 -4.94 3.20 -0.06
N LYS A 31 -5.18 1.90 -0.21
CA LYS A 31 -4.33 1.01 -1.01
C LYS A 31 -4.94 0.85 -2.39
N TYR A 32 -4.12 0.50 -3.36
CA TYR A 32 -4.49 0.18 -4.72
C TYR A 32 -3.86 -1.16 -5.08
N LEU A 33 -4.68 -2.15 -5.40
CA LEU A 33 -4.24 -3.45 -5.86
C LEU A 33 -4.40 -3.48 -7.38
N GLU A 34 -3.28 -3.37 -8.09
CA GLU A 34 -3.19 -3.50 -9.54
C GLU A 34 -3.37 -4.96 -9.93
N LEU A 35 -4.53 -5.26 -10.52
CA LEU A 35 -4.98 -6.61 -10.83
C LEU A 35 -4.92 -6.86 -12.33
N MET A 36 -4.31 -7.99 -12.71
CA MET A 36 -4.47 -8.57 -14.03
C MET A 36 -5.35 -9.82 -13.96
N ILE A 37 -6.30 -9.94 -14.87
CA ILE A 37 -7.13 -11.13 -15.03
C ILE A 37 -6.69 -11.93 -16.27
N VAL A 38 -6.53 -13.24 -16.11
CA VAL A 38 -6.38 -14.17 -17.23
C VAL A 38 -7.59 -15.10 -17.26
N ASN A 39 -8.30 -15.16 -18.39
CA ASN A 39 -9.42 -16.07 -18.60
C ASN A 39 -8.95 -17.28 -19.40
N ASP A 40 -9.16 -18.49 -18.86
CA ASP A 40 -8.81 -19.72 -19.57
C ASP A 40 -9.72 -19.97 -20.79
N HIS A 41 -9.33 -20.94 -21.61
CA HIS A 41 -10.07 -21.28 -22.83
C HIS A 41 -11.49 -21.76 -22.53
N LYS A 42 -11.68 -22.43 -21.39
CA LYS A 42 -13.00 -22.89 -20.96
C LYS A 42 -13.92 -21.73 -20.60
N MET A 43 -13.40 -20.67 -19.96
CA MET A 43 -14.12 -19.42 -19.72
C MET A 43 -14.52 -18.73 -21.02
N TYR A 44 -13.62 -18.71 -22.00
CA TYR A 44 -13.93 -18.19 -23.34
C TYR A 44 -15.08 -18.98 -23.99
N LYS A 45 -15.03 -20.32 -23.96
CA LYS A 45 -16.11 -21.18 -24.48
C LYS A 45 -17.44 -20.97 -23.73
N ARG A 46 -17.40 -20.84 -22.40
CA ARG A 46 -18.59 -20.60 -21.55
C ARG A 46 -19.31 -19.30 -21.93
N HIS A 47 -18.56 -18.29 -22.35
CA HIS A 47 -19.09 -17.00 -22.83
C HIS A 47 -19.21 -16.97 -24.35
N ARG A 48 -19.78 -18.05 -24.91
CA ARG A 48 -20.14 -18.18 -26.33
C ARG A 48 -18.98 -17.92 -27.29
N SER A 49 -17.75 -18.23 -26.89
CA SER A 49 -16.53 -17.95 -27.67
C SER A 49 -16.42 -16.47 -28.05
N SER A 50 -16.77 -15.55 -27.14
CA SER A 50 -16.73 -14.11 -27.37
C SER A 50 -15.83 -13.41 -26.35
N ARG A 51 -14.68 -12.88 -26.82
CA ARG A 51 -13.74 -12.11 -25.98
C ARG A 51 -14.44 -10.94 -25.27
N PRO A 52 -15.28 -10.12 -25.93
CA PRO A 52 -16.03 -9.06 -25.24
C PRO A 52 -16.93 -9.57 -24.11
N GLN A 53 -17.62 -10.69 -24.30
CA GLN A 53 -18.51 -11.24 -23.27
C GLN A 53 -17.71 -11.79 -22.07
N THR A 54 -16.62 -12.51 -22.32
CA THR A 54 -15.71 -12.97 -21.26
C THR A 54 -15.13 -11.80 -20.48
N ASN A 55 -14.67 -10.76 -21.18
CA ASN A 55 -14.07 -9.59 -20.54
C ASN A 55 -15.10 -8.80 -19.72
N ASN A 56 -16.32 -8.60 -20.23
CA ASN A 56 -17.40 -7.92 -19.50
C ASN A 56 -17.82 -8.68 -18.24
N PHE A 57 -17.82 -10.02 -18.28
CA PHE A 57 -18.04 -10.84 -17.09
C PHE A 57 -16.96 -10.58 -16.03
N ALA A 58 -15.67 -10.67 -16.41
CA ALA A 58 -14.57 -10.44 -15.49
C ALA A 58 -14.57 -9.03 -14.90
N LYS A 59 -14.85 -8.00 -15.72
CA LYS A 59 -15.06 -6.61 -15.25
C LYS A 59 -16.15 -6.51 -14.20
N SER A 60 -17.30 -7.13 -14.43
CA SER A 60 -18.43 -7.10 -13.49
C SER A 60 -18.03 -7.70 -12.13
N VAL A 61 -17.26 -8.78 -12.14
CA VAL A 61 -16.72 -9.41 -10.92
C VAL A 61 -15.76 -8.46 -10.20
N VAL A 62 -14.81 -7.86 -10.92
CA VAL A 62 -13.81 -6.94 -10.33
C VAL A 62 -14.48 -5.70 -9.74
N ASN A 63 -15.47 -5.11 -10.41
CA ASN A 63 -16.19 -3.93 -9.91
C ASN A 63 -16.92 -4.20 -8.59
N LEU A 64 -17.53 -5.39 -8.45
CA LEU A 64 -18.15 -5.82 -7.19
C LEU A 64 -17.11 -6.00 -6.08
N LEU A 65 -15.95 -6.55 -6.41
CA LEU A 65 -14.85 -6.71 -5.46
C LEU A 65 -14.24 -5.38 -5.03
N ASP A 66 -14.03 -4.44 -5.94
CA ASP A 66 -13.52 -3.10 -5.62
C ASP A 66 -14.40 -2.42 -4.57
N PHE A 67 -15.72 -2.47 -4.76
CA PHE A 67 -16.67 -1.93 -3.78
C PHE A 67 -16.50 -2.58 -2.39
N ILE A 68 -16.39 -3.91 -2.33
CA ILE A 68 -16.25 -4.65 -1.06
C ILE A 68 -14.90 -4.34 -0.39
N PHE A 69 -13.80 -4.38 -1.14
CA PHE A 69 -12.46 -4.16 -0.61
C PHE A 69 -12.26 -2.70 -0.18
N LYS A 70 -12.86 -1.73 -0.91
CA LYS A 70 -12.87 -0.32 -0.52
C LYS A 70 -13.52 -0.13 0.84
N GLU A 71 -14.72 -0.69 1.02
CA GLU A 71 -15.50 -0.53 2.25
C GLU A 71 -14.93 -1.31 3.45
N GLN A 72 -14.40 -2.51 3.24
CA GLN A 72 -13.97 -3.39 4.34
C GLN A 72 -12.48 -3.25 4.68
N LEU A 73 -11.63 -2.98 3.69
CA LEU A 73 -10.16 -3.04 3.80
C LEU A 73 -9.47 -1.72 3.44
N ASN A 74 -10.21 -0.67 3.06
CA ASN A 74 -9.64 0.59 2.58
C ASN A 74 -8.67 0.39 1.40
N THR A 75 -9.01 -0.55 0.52
CA THR A 75 -8.16 -1.00 -0.59
C THR A 75 -8.99 -1.02 -1.87
N ARG A 76 -8.54 -0.35 -2.92
CA ARG A 76 -9.16 -0.38 -4.26
C ARG A 76 -8.62 -1.58 -5.03
N VAL A 77 -9.50 -2.29 -5.74
CA VAL A 77 -9.09 -3.35 -6.67
C VAL A 77 -9.20 -2.79 -8.08
N VAL A 78 -8.06 -2.62 -8.75
CA VAL A 78 -7.97 -1.86 -10.00
C VAL A 78 -7.55 -2.79 -11.12
N LEU A 79 -8.41 -2.98 -12.12
CA LEU A 79 -8.07 -3.79 -13.28
C LEU A 79 -7.14 -3.01 -14.22
N VAL A 80 -5.88 -3.44 -14.30
CA VAL A 80 -4.85 -2.79 -15.14
C VAL A 80 -4.64 -3.52 -16.48
N ALA A 81 -4.87 -4.84 -16.49
CA ALA A 81 -4.69 -5.66 -17.68
C ALA A 81 -5.65 -6.85 -17.71
N MET A 82 -5.96 -7.35 -18.90
CA MET A 82 -6.74 -8.57 -19.07
C MET A 82 -6.31 -9.37 -20.30
N GLU A 83 -6.21 -10.69 -20.14
CA GLU A 83 -5.94 -11.63 -21.21
C GLU A 83 -7.03 -12.71 -21.29
N THR A 84 -7.39 -13.15 -22.49
CA THR A 84 -8.34 -14.25 -22.71
C THR A 84 -7.78 -15.24 -23.72
N TRP A 85 -7.61 -16.50 -23.30
CA TRP A 85 -7.05 -17.58 -24.12
C TRP A 85 -8.09 -18.14 -25.12
N SER A 86 -8.31 -17.42 -26.22
CA SER A 86 -9.35 -17.78 -27.22
C SER A 86 -9.07 -19.07 -27.99
N ASP A 87 -7.80 -19.44 -28.16
CA ASP A 87 -7.42 -20.51 -29.07
C ASP A 87 -7.24 -21.83 -28.33
N LYS A 88 -6.43 -21.82 -27.27
CA LYS A 88 -6.21 -22.92 -26.32
C LYS A 88 -5.58 -22.40 -25.04
N ASP A 89 -5.61 -23.21 -23.99
CA ASP A 89 -4.90 -22.89 -22.75
C ASP A 89 -3.38 -22.84 -22.97
N LYS A 90 -2.71 -21.87 -22.34
CA LYS A 90 -1.25 -21.72 -22.39
C LYS A 90 -0.54 -22.54 -21.31
N ILE A 91 -1.29 -23.05 -20.34
CA ILE A 91 -0.83 -23.98 -19.30
C ILE A 91 -1.77 -25.17 -19.23
N TYR A 92 -1.36 -26.21 -18.51
CA TYR A 92 -2.29 -27.27 -18.12
C TYR A 92 -3.22 -26.76 -17.01
N VAL A 93 -4.52 -26.71 -17.30
CA VAL A 93 -5.59 -26.39 -16.34
C VAL A 93 -6.33 -27.68 -16.00
N GLY A 94 -5.98 -28.29 -14.88
CA GLY A 94 -6.51 -29.60 -14.46
C GLY A 94 -7.42 -29.54 -13.24
N HIS A 95 -7.82 -30.71 -12.74
CA HIS A 95 -8.61 -30.82 -11.50
C HIS A 95 -7.78 -30.58 -10.22
N ASP A 96 -6.46 -30.73 -10.31
CA ASP A 96 -5.52 -30.40 -9.24
C ASP A 96 -5.24 -28.89 -9.26
N GLN A 97 -5.82 -28.21 -8.29
CA GLN A 97 -5.70 -26.76 -8.13
C GLN A 97 -4.28 -26.31 -7.81
N MET A 98 -3.53 -27.12 -7.04
CA MET A 98 -2.14 -26.84 -6.67
C MET A 98 -1.21 -26.90 -7.89
N GLN A 99 -1.38 -27.95 -8.70
CA GLN A 99 -0.63 -28.10 -9.94
C GLN A 99 -0.92 -26.95 -10.91
N THR A 100 -2.19 -26.54 -11.00
CA THR A 100 -2.62 -25.41 -11.82
C THR A 100 -2.01 -24.09 -11.33
N LEU A 101 -2.05 -23.81 -10.01
CA LEU A 101 -1.44 -22.61 -9.40
C LEU A 101 0.06 -22.53 -9.69
N ARG A 102 0.80 -23.62 -9.51
CA ARG A 102 2.25 -23.66 -9.78
C ARG A 102 2.57 -23.48 -11.27
N SER A 103 1.76 -24.05 -12.16
CA SER A 103 1.92 -23.88 -13.61
C SER A 103 1.62 -22.44 -14.03
N PHE A 104 0.60 -21.82 -13.42
CA PHE A 104 0.24 -20.43 -13.67
C PHE A 104 1.27 -19.42 -13.15
N SER A 105 1.86 -19.70 -11.98
CA SER A 105 3.02 -18.94 -11.46
C SER A 105 4.18 -18.92 -12.47
N LYS A 106 4.52 -20.07 -13.05
CA LYS A 106 5.56 -20.16 -14.10
C LYS A 106 5.17 -19.42 -15.38
N TYR A 107 3.90 -19.43 -15.75
CA TYR A 107 3.38 -18.68 -16.89
C TYR A 107 3.48 -17.17 -16.72
N ARG A 108 3.28 -16.65 -15.50
CA ARG A 108 3.39 -15.21 -15.21
C ARG A 108 4.82 -14.68 -15.34
N GLN A 109 5.82 -15.46 -14.94
CA GLN A 109 7.23 -15.00 -14.88
C GLN A 109 7.73 -14.29 -16.15
N PRO A 110 7.47 -14.77 -17.40
CA PRO A 110 7.87 -14.05 -18.61
C PRO A 110 7.03 -12.81 -18.96
N LEU A 111 5.88 -12.58 -18.32
CA LEU A 111 4.96 -11.47 -18.60
C LEU A 111 5.30 -10.18 -17.82
N VAL A 112 6.58 -9.96 -17.51
CA VAL A 112 7.06 -8.83 -16.68
C VAL A 112 6.63 -7.45 -17.21
N SER A 113 6.31 -7.34 -18.51
CA SER A 113 5.84 -6.09 -19.13
C SER A 113 4.46 -5.62 -18.64
N GLU A 114 3.63 -6.52 -18.13
CA GLU A 114 2.33 -6.18 -17.52
C GLU A 114 2.54 -6.00 -16.02
N GLN A 115 2.89 -4.78 -15.59
CA GLN A 115 3.06 -4.44 -14.18
C GLN A 115 1.71 -4.55 -13.45
N ALA A 116 1.57 -5.61 -12.66
CA ALA A 116 0.42 -5.85 -11.80
C ALA A 116 0.90 -6.44 -10.48
N ASP A 117 0.28 -6.03 -9.38
CA ASP A 117 0.59 -6.54 -8.04
C ASP A 117 0.15 -7.99 -7.89
N SER A 118 -0.99 -8.33 -8.49
CA SER A 118 -1.56 -9.67 -8.49
C SER A 118 -2.12 -10.06 -9.86
N VAL A 119 -1.93 -11.33 -10.25
CA VAL A 119 -2.42 -11.88 -11.51
C VAL A 119 -3.28 -13.11 -11.20
N GLN A 120 -4.54 -13.09 -11.60
CA GLN A 120 -5.53 -14.08 -11.20
C GLN A 120 -6.09 -14.82 -12.42
N LEU A 121 -6.04 -16.15 -12.38
CA LEU A 121 -6.66 -17.01 -13.39
C LEU A 121 -8.13 -17.23 -13.03
N LEU A 122 -9.02 -16.90 -13.96
CA LEU A 122 -10.43 -17.25 -13.95
C LEU A 122 -10.62 -18.49 -14.82
N SER A 123 -11.04 -19.60 -14.22
CA SER A 123 -11.16 -20.89 -14.90
C SER A 123 -12.59 -21.40 -14.92
N GLY A 124 -13.01 -21.92 -16.08
CA GLY A 124 -14.28 -22.63 -16.22
C GLY A 124 -14.21 -24.09 -15.72
N THR A 125 -13.06 -24.52 -15.20
CA THR A 125 -12.83 -25.88 -14.70
C THR A 125 -13.23 -25.99 -13.24
N THR A 126 -13.87 -27.11 -12.90
CA THR A 126 -14.19 -27.45 -11.51
C THR A 126 -13.06 -28.23 -10.88
N PHE A 127 -12.54 -27.72 -9.76
CA PHE A 127 -11.43 -28.33 -9.05
C PHE A 127 -11.93 -29.43 -8.11
N LYS A 128 -11.11 -30.47 -7.89
CA LYS A 128 -11.40 -31.54 -6.92
C LYS A 128 -10.91 -31.13 -5.53
N SER A 129 -11.45 -30.02 -5.02
CA SER A 129 -11.08 -29.41 -3.74
C SER A 129 -12.33 -28.92 -3.02
N SER A 130 -12.27 -28.79 -1.69
CA SER A 130 -13.31 -28.08 -0.93
C SER A 130 -13.24 -26.57 -1.13
N MET A 131 -12.13 -26.06 -1.69
CA MET A 131 -11.90 -24.66 -1.96
C MET A 131 -12.03 -24.37 -3.46
N SER A 132 -12.83 -23.38 -3.82
CA SER A 132 -12.97 -22.91 -5.20
C SER A 132 -11.88 -21.93 -5.62
N SER A 133 -11.05 -21.45 -4.69
CA SER A 133 -9.91 -20.55 -4.93
C SER A 133 -8.64 -21.04 -4.25
N MET A 134 -7.49 -20.71 -4.83
CA MET A 134 -6.19 -20.93 -4.22
C MET A 134 -5.18 -19.90 -4.74
N ALA A 135 -4.55 -19.19 -3.82
CA ALA A 135 -3.50 -18.22 -4.07
C ALA A 135 -2.35 -18.44 -3.09
N PHE A 136 -1.13 -18.02 -3.46
CA PHE A 136 -0.05 -18.06 -2.49
C PHE A 136 -0.29 -17.08 -1.36
N PHE A 137 -0.11 -17.54 -0.13
CA PHE A 137 -0.30 -16.72 1.05
C PHE A 137 0.74 -15.61 1.08
N GLY A 138 0.29 -14.37 1.32
CA GLY A 138 1.15 -13.17 1.37
C GLY A 138 1.91 -12.90 0.08
N GLY A 139 1.42 -13.42 -1.05
CA GLY A 139 2.13 -13.39 -2.32
C GLY A 139 2.07 -12.08 -3.09
N VAL A 140 1.22 -11.11 -2.70
CA VAL A 140 1.10 -9.83 -3.41
C VAL A 140 2.47 -9.13 -3.56
N CYS A 141 2.65 -8.34 -4.63
CA CYS A 141 3.93 -7.72 -5.02
C CYS A 141 5.01 -8.69 -5.52
N SER A 142 4.84 -10.01 -5.35
CA SER A 142 5.79 -11.00 -5.87
C SER A 142 5.45 -11.41 -7.30
N LEU A 143 6.44 -11.40 -8.18
CA LEU A 143 6.30 -11.91 -9.55
C LEU A 143 5.92 -13.41 -9.58
N THR A 144 6.44 -14.20 -8.63
CA THR A 144 6.21 -15.66 -8.59
C THR A 144 5.05 -16.05 -7.69
N ARG A 145 4.80 -15.29 -6.62
CA ARG A 145 3.78 -15.62 -5.61
C ARG A 145 2.51 -14.78 -5.71
N GLY A 146 2.50 -13.65 -6.42
CA GLY A 146 1.32 -12.77 -6.53
C GLY A 146 0.19 -13.36 -7.38
N VAL A 147 0.08 -14.67 -7.48
CA VAL A 147 -0.85 -15.36 -8.36
C VAL A 147 -1.91 -16.12 -7.59
N GLY A 148 -3.05 -16.32 -8.24
CA GLY A 148 -4.12 -17.19 -7.75
C GLY A 148 -4.94 -17.80 -8.88
N VAL A 149 -5.62 -18.90 -8.56
CA VAL A 149 -6.47 -19.65 -9.49
C VAL A 149 -7.87 -19.80 -8.90
N ASN A 150 -8.88 -19.50 -9.72
CA ASN A 150 -10.25 -19.30 -9.27
C ASN A 150 -11.21 -20.08 -10.16
N GLU A 151 -11.99 -20.98 -9.56
CA GLU A 151 -13.11 -21.62 -10.23
C GLU A 151 -14.25 -20.61 -10.40
N CYS A 152 -14.74 -20.47 -11.64
CA CYS A 152 -15.77 -19.49 -11.98
C CYS A 152 -17.15 -20.13 -12.12
N GLY A 153 -18.12 -19.49 -11.48
CA GLY A 153 -19.55 -19.77 -11.63
C GLY A 153 -20.29 -18.55 -12.18
N GLU A 154 -21.41 -18.22 -11.55
CA GLU A 154 -22.10 -16.93 -11.74
C GLU A 154 -21.27 -15.77 -11.19
N VAL A 155 -21.64 -14.53 -11.54
CA VAL A 155 -20.91 -13.30 -11.17
C VAL A 155 -20.63 -13.22 -9.66
N TRP A 156 -21.66 -13.41 -8.82
CA TRP A 156 -21.49 -13.33 -7.36
C TRP A 156 -20.66 -14.47 -6.76
N SER A 157 -20.81 -15.69 -7.28
CA SER A 157 -19.98 -16.81 -6.86
C SER A 157 -18.51 -16.55 -7.19
N THR A 158 -18.24 -16.06 -8.40
CA THR A 158 -16.88 -15.72 -8.83
C THR A 158 -16.32 -14.53 -8.05
N THR A 159 -17.17 -13.57 -7.67
CA THR A 159 -16.80 -12.46 -6.77
C THR A 159 -16.33 -13.00 -5.43
N ALA A 160 -17.07 -13.91 -4.80
CA ALA A 160 -16.67 -14.54 -3.54
C ALA A 160 -15.32 -15.27 -3.67
N VAL A 161 -15.18 -16.09 -4.71
CA VAL A 161 -13.98 -16.90 -4.97
C VAL A 161 -12.74 -16.04 -5.26
N LEU A 162 -12.86 -15.05 -6.14
CA LEU A 162 -11.75 -14.14 -6.45
C LEU A 162 -11.38 -13.29 -5.23
N GLY A 163 -12.36 -12.83 -4.44
CA GLY A 163 -12.10 -12.11 -3.20
C GLY A 163 -11.33 -12.93 -2.16
N GLN A 164 -11.60 -14.24 -2.07
CA GLN A 164 -10.81 -15.16 -1.23
C GLN A 164 -9.36 -15.27 -1.70
N SER A 165 -9.15 -15.46 -3.00
CA SER A 165 -7.82 -15.57 -3.59
C SER A 165 -6.98 -14.30 -3.37
N LEU A 166 -7.58 -13.12 -3.61
CA LEU A 166 -6.91 -11.85 -3.34
C LEU A 166 -6.62 -11.65 -1.85
N ALA A 167 -7.56 -12.02 -0.97
CA ALA A 167 -7.33 -11.97 0.47
C ALA A 167 -6.17 -12.89 0.91
N GLN A 168 -6.02 -14.07 0.30
CA GLN A 168 -4.85 -14.94 0.53
C GLN A 168 -3.54 -14.27 0.11
N ASN A 169 -3.49 -13.67 -1.09
CA ASN A 169 -2.34 -12.88 -1.52
C ASN A 169 -2.04 -11.71 -0.58
N LEU A 170 -3.05 -11.14 0.08
CA LEU A 170 -2.95 -10.08 1.10
C LEU A 170 -2.69 -10.60 2.53
N GLY A 171 -2.28 -11.88 2.67
CA GLY A 171 -1.87 -12.44 3.96
C GLY A 171 -3.02 -12.80 4.90
N VAL A 172 -4.24 -12.97 4.36
CA VAL A 172 -5.39 -13.47 5.12
C VAL A 172 -5.55 -14.96 4.90
N GLN A 173 -5.64 -15.74 5.98
CA GLN A 173 -5.74 -17.19 5.86
C GLN A 173 -7.19 -17.62 5.62
N TRP A 174 -7.36 -18.72 4.90
CA TRP A 174 -8.64 -19.39 4.80
C TRP A 174 -8.93 -20.18 6.07
N LYS A 175 -10.12 -20.00 6.64
CA LYS A 175 -10.54 -20.58 7.92
C LYS A 175 -9.48 -20.38 9.00
N SER A 176 -9.47 -19.23 9.65
CA SER A 176 -8.71 -19.07 10.89
C SER A 176 -9.23 -20.09 11.91
N GLU A 177 -8.38 -21.05 12.31
CA GLU A 177 -8.72 -22.03 13.35
C GLU A 177 -9.21 -21.30 14.62
N PRO A 178 -10.21 -21.84 15.34
CA PRO A 178 -11.01 -21.06 16.27
C PRO A 178 -10.21 -20.74 17.53
N LYS A 179 -9.53 -19.59 17.53
CA LYS A 179 -9.40 -18.82 18.77
C LYS A 179 -10.83 -18.51 19.21
N ARG A 180 -11.25 -19.17 20.30
CA ARG A 180 -12.48 -18.94 21.08
C ARG A 180 -13.55 -18.23 20.25
N LYS A 181 -14.55 -18.97 19.70
CA LYS A 181 -15.70 -18.49 18.89
C LYS A 181 -16.30 -17.10 19.23
N LYS A 182 -16.03 -16.53 20.42
CA LYS A 182 -16.37 -15.17 20.84
C LYS A 182 -15.46 -14.05 20.27
N GLU A 183 -14.23 -14.33 19.80
CA GLU A 183 -13.27 -13.29 19.35
C GLU A 183 -13.30 -13.06 17.83
N CYS A 184 -13.44 -14.12 17.02
CA CYS A 184 -13.58 -14.02 15.56
C CYS A 184 -15.06 -14.03 15.14
N GLU A 185 -15.75 -12.90 15.36
CA GLU A 185 -17.14 -12.75 14.94
C GLU A 185 -17.23 -12.45 13.44
N CYS A 186 -17.99 -13.28 12.70
CA CYS A 186 -18.42 -12.99 11.34
C CYS A 186 -19.74 -12.19 11.37
N PRO A 187 -19.75 -10.92 10.93
CA PRO A 187 -20.97 -10.10 10.91
C PRO A 187 -21.97 -10.51 9.80
N GLY A 188 -21.66 -11.53 9.01
CA GLY A 188 -22.48 -12.06 7.92
C GLY A 188 -23.33 -13.24 8.37
N SER A 189 -24.36 -13.01 9.20
CA SER A 189 -25.10 -14.07 9.88
C SER A 189 -25.76 -15.13 8.97
N TRP A 190 -26.02 -14.82 7.69
CA TRP A 190 -26.67 -15.72 6.73
C TRP A 190 -25.79 -16.08 5.53
N ALA A 191 -24.97 -15.13 5.06
CA ALA A 191 -24.10 -15.31 3.89
C ALA A 191 -22.66 -15.71 4.24
N GLY A 192 -22.32 -15.79 5.53
CA GLY A 192 -20.95 -16.03 5.99
C GLY A 192 -20.00 -14.88 5.67
N CYS A 193 -18.71 -15.14 5.87
CA CYS A 193 -17.61 -14.24 5.54
C CYS A 193 -16.73 -14.81 4.42
N PHE A 194 -15.97 -13.96 3.73
CA PHE A 194 -15.16 -14.39 2.57
C PHE A 194 -14.28 -15.60 2.86
N MET A 195 -13.57 -15.60 3.99
CA MET A 195 -12.56 -16.62 4.33
C MET A 195 -13.14 -17.86 5.01
N GLU A 196 -14.41 -18.16 4.76
CA GLU A 196 -15.15 -19.33 5.25
C GLU A 196 -15.70 -20.14 4.07
N ASP A 197 -16.25 -21.33 4.34
CA ASP A 197 -16.84 -22.16 3.28
C ASP A 197 -17.91 -21.39 2.49
N THR A 198 -17.79 -21.42 1.16
CA THR A 198 -18.73 -20.72 0.29
C THR A 198 -20.01 -21.54 0.18
N GLY A 199 -21.09 -21.05 0.78
CA GLY A 199 -22.41 -21.67 0.72
C GLY A 199 -23.24 -21.17 -0.47
N PHE A 200 -24.54 -21.49 -0.45
CA PHE A 200 -25.51 -20.99 -1.42
C PHE A 200 -25.62 -19.45 -1.42
N TYR A 201 -25.46 -18.82 -0.25
CA TYR A 201 -25.40 -17.38 -0.10
C TYR A 201 -23.96 -16.89 -0.18
N HIS A 202 -23.71 -15.87 -1.01
CA HIS A 202 -22.37 -15.36 -1.26
C HIS A 202 -21.95 -14.29 -0.24
N PRO A 203 -20.78 -14.42 0.41
CA PRO A 203 -20.31 -13.48 1.42
C PRO A 203 -20.00 -12.12 0.82
N ARG A 204 -20.18 -11.07 1.62
CA ARG A 204 -19.86 -9.67 1.27
C ARG A 204 -19.03 -8.95 2.33
N LYS A 205 -18.62 -9.67 3.38
CA LYS A 205 -17.92 -9.11 4.53
C LYS A 205 -16.72 -9.97 4.88
N PHE A 206 -15.69 -9.32 5.41
CA PHE A 206 -14.60 -10.00 6.09
C PHE A 206 -14.94 -10.18 7.57
N SER A 207 -14.43 -11.25 8.17
CA SER A 207 -14.50 -11.41 9.62
C SER A 207 -13.57 -10.39 10.30
N LYS A 208 -13.78 -10.14 11.60
CA LYS A 208 -12.85 -9.29 12.38
C LYS A 208 -11.42 -9.83 12.34
N CYS A 209 -11.25 -11.16 12.35
CA CYS A 209 -9.93 -11.80 12.30
C CYS A 209 -9.26 -11.67 10.94
N SER A 210 -10.02 -11.77 9.85
CA SER A 210 -9.49 -11.51 8.50
C SER A 210 -8.94 -10.09 8.36
N ILE A 211 -9.65 -9.09 8.90
CA ILE A 211 -9.17 -7.71 8.90
C ILE A 211 -7.92 -7.54 9.78
N MET A 212 -7.86 -8.22 10.93
CA MET A 212 -6.67 -8.20 11.79
C MET A 212 -5.45 -8.85 11.12
N GLU A 213 -5.62 -9.96 10.43
CA GLU A 213 -4.55 -10.66 9.69
C GLU A 213 -4.01 -9.78 8.56
N TYR A 214 -4.88 -9.14 7.78
CA TYR A 214 -4.46 -8.15 6.77
C TYR A 214 -3.67 -7.00 7.39
N LYS A 215 -4.10 -6.52 8.57
CA LYS A 215 -3.37 -5.47 9.29
C LYS A 215 -2.00 -5.92 9.78
N GLU A 216 -1.90 -7.13 10.33
CA GLU A 216 -0.64 -7.74 10.75
C GLU A 216 0.30 -7.97 9.54
N PHE A 217 -0.24 -8.30 8.37
CA PHE A 217 0.51 -8.41 7.11
C PHE A 217 1.15 -7.07 6.71
N LEU A 218 0.37 -5.98 6.65
CA LEU A 218 0.90 -4.65 6.33
C LEU A 218 1.93 -4.15 7.36
N GLN A 219 1.68 -4.38 8.66
CA GLN A 219 2.61 -3.97 9.72
C GLN A 219 3.96 -4.68 9.63
N ARG A 220 3.96 -5.94 9.19
CA ARG A 220 5.20 -6.70 8.97
C ARG A 220 5.99 -6.20 7.77
N GLY A 221 5.44 -5.31 6.95
CA GLY A 221 6.07 -4.76 5.74
C GLY A 221 5.55 -5.37 4.43
N GLY A 222 4.57 -6.26 4.51
CA GLY A 222 3.95 -6.85 3.32
C GLY A 222 3.11 -5.83 2.54
N GLY A 223 3.03 -5.98 1.22
CA GLY A 223 2.17 -5.17 0.36
C GLY A 223 2.72 -3.79 -0.01
N ALA A 224 4.05 -3.60 -0.05
CA ALA A 224 4.67 -2.33 -0.39
C ALA A 224 4.20 -1.74 -1.74
N CYS A 225 3.97 -2.60 -2.75
CA CYS A 225 3.43 -2.21 -4.06
C CYS A 225 1.98 -1.69 -4.03
N LEU A 226 1.27 -1.74 -2.90
CA LEU A 226 -0.15 -1.37 -2.86
C LEU A 226 -0.40 0.14 -2.66
N PHE A 227 0.65 0.96 -2.66
CA PHE A 227 0.57 2.38 -2.27
C PHE A 227 0.77 3.35 -3.43
N ASN A 228 1.10 2.86 -4.64
CA ASN A 228 1.03 3.65 -5.85
C ASN A 228 -0.40 3.70 -6.37
N ARG A 229 -0.89 4.90 -6.66
CA ARG A 229 -2.16 5.08 -7.38
C ARG A 229 -1.92 4.79 -8.88
N PRO A 230 -2.67 3.86 -9.50
CA PRO A 230 -2.51 3.56 -10.93
C PRO A 230 -2.83 4.77 -11.80
N THR A 231 -2.08 4.93 -12.89
CA THR A 231 -2.29 6.00 -13.90
C THR A 231 -2.82 5.47 -15.23
N LYS A 232 -2.78 4.14 -15.41
CA LYS A 232 -3.29 3.45 -16.59
C LYS A 232 -4.25 2.35 -16.16
N LEU A 233 -5.49 2.49 -16.59
CA LEU A 233 -6.55 1.51 -16.35
C LEU A 233 -6.76 0.62 -17.58
N PHE A 234 -7.41 -0.52 -17.40
CA PHE A 234 -7.87 -1.35 -18.52
C PHE A 234 -9.02 -0.71 -19.30
N GLU A 235 -9.78 0.19 -18.67
CA GLU A 235 -10.92 0.87 -19.28
C GLU A 235 -10.50 2.14 -20.03
N THR A 236 -11.45 2.73 -20.76
CA THR A 236 -11.25 4.03 -21.39
C THR A 236 -11.24 5.13 -20.33
N THR A 237 -10.42 6.15 -20.54
CA THR A 237 -10.26 7.29 -19.63
C THR A 237 -11.59 7.94 -19.28
N GLU A 238 -11.87 8.14 -17.99
CA GLU A 238 -13.13 8.72 -17.50
C GLU A 238 -12.90 9.74 -16.37
N CYS A 239 -13.19 11.00 -16.66
CA CYS A 239 -13.09 12.07 -15.67
C CYS A 239 -14.10 11.92 -14.52
N GLY A 240 -13.58 11.86 -13.29
CA GLY A 240 -14.35 11.78 -12.05
C GLY A 240 -14.34 10.39 -11.40
N ASN A 241 -13.48 9.48 -11.87
CA ASN A 241 -13.30 8.14 -11.34
C ASN A 241 -12.23 8.09 -10.22
N GLY A 242 -11.46 9.17 -10.04
CA GLY A 242 -10.45 9.35 -8.99
C GLY A 242 -9.04 8.88 -9.37
N TYR A 243 -8.80 8.58 -10.65
CA TYR A 243 -7.51 8.18 -11.19
C TYR A 243 -7.07 9.24 -12.20
N VAL A 244 -5.84 9.73 -12.08
CA VAL A 244 -5.31 10.70 -13.04
C VAL A 244 -4.82 9.92 -14.26
N GLU A 245 -5.64 9.95 -15.32
CA GLU A 245 -5.38 9.21 -16.56
C GLU A 245 -4.80 10.11 -17.66
N SER A 246 -4.47 9.52 -18.81
CA SER A 246 -3.91 10.27 -19.94
C SER A 246 -4.86 11.37 -20.42
N GLY A 247 -4.42 12.63 -20.32
CA GLY A 247 -5.21 13.81 -20.72
C GLY A 247 -5.82 14.58 -19.55
N GLU A 248 -5.67 14.10 -18.32
CA GLU A 248 -6.15 14.75 -17.10
C GLU A 248 -4.98 15.31 -16.28
N GLU A 249 -5.21 16.44 -15.60
CA GLU A 249 -4.23 17.04 -14.67
C GLU A 249 -4.55 16.70 -13.22
N CYS A 250 -5.82 16.36 -12.95
CA CYS A 250 -6.31 15.99 -11.64
C CYS A 250 -7.56 15.14 -11.77
N ASP A 251 -7.76 14.20 -10.84
CA ASP A 251 -9.03 13.54 -10.63
C ASP A 251 -9.15 13.15 -9.16
N CYS A 252 -10.06 13.83 -8.48
CA CYS A 252 -10.37 13.63 -7.07
C CYS A 252 -11.63 12.79 -6.84
N GLY A 253 -12.13 12.13 -7.90
CA GLY A 253 -13.33 11.33 -7.89
C GLY A 253 -14.58 12.20 -7.94
N LEU A 254 -15.52 11.92 -7.03
CA LEU A 254 -16.71 12.76 -6.92
C LEU A 254 -16.33 14.16 -6.43
N ARG A 255 -17.03 15.19 -6.91
CA ARG A 255 -16.76 16.60 -6.54
C ARG A 255 -16.76 16.88 -5.03
N VAL A 256 -17.45 16.05 -4.23
CA VAL A 256 -17.49 16.14 -2.76
C VAL A 256 -16.23 15.59 -2.07
N GLU A 257 -15.43 14.79 -2.78
CA GLU A 257 -14.18 14.20 -2.31
C GLU A 257 -12.97 15.11 -2.57
N CYS A 258 -13.09 16.01 -3.55
CA CYS A 258 -12.10 17.03 -3.89
C CYS A 258 -11.84 18.05 -2.77
N PHE A 259 -10.59 18.48 -2.61
CA PHE A 259 -10.30 19.64 -1.77
C PHE A 259 -10.77 20.93 -2.46
N GLY A 260 -11.77 21.59 -1.87
CA GLY A 260 -12.27 22.87 -2.35
C GLY A 260 -12.70 22.84 -3.82
N SER A 261 -12.10 23.72 -4.63
CA SER A 261 -12.33 23.77 -6.08
C SER A 261 -11.04 23.60 -6.88
N CYS A 262 -10.06 22.89 -6.32
CA CYS A 262 -8.72 22.70 -6.90
C CYS A 262 -8.75 21.97 -8.25
N CYS A 263 -9.74 21.11 -8.47
CA CYS A 263 -9.93 20.38 -9.72
C CYS A 263 -11.30 20.73 -10.33
N LYS A 264 -11.32 21.05 -11.63
CA LYS A 264 -12.53 21.39 -12.39
C LYS A 264 -12.47 20.68 -13.74
N LYS A 265 -13.41 19.77 -13.99
CA LYS A 265 -13.47 18.96 -15.23
C LYS A 265 -12.13 18.25 -15.52
N CYS A 266 -11.53 17.67 -14.49
CA CYS A 266 -10.22 17.00 -14.52
C CYS A 266 -9.03 17.85 -14.99
N SER A 267 -9.17 19.18 -14.87
CA SER A 267 -8.10 20.15 -15.03
C SER A 267 -7.90 20.92 -13.72
N LEU A 268 -6.66 21.29 -13.43
CA LEU A 268 -6.36 22.08 -12.23
C LEU A 268 -6.98 23.48 -12.37
N ALA A 269 -7.53 23.99 -11.28
CA ALA A 269 -8.03 25.35 -11.24
C ALA A 269 -6.88 26.37 -11.28
N ASN A 270 -7.16 27.59 -11.72
CA ASN A 270 -6.15 28.65 -11.75
C ASN A 270 -5.43 28.82 -10.40
N GLY A 271 -4.11 28.69 -10.41
CA GLY A 271 -3.26 28.78 -9.22
C GLY A 271 -3.21 27.52 -8.35
N ALA A 272 -3.92 26.45 -8.73
CA ALA A 272 -3.81 25.14 -8.07
C ALA A 272 -2.61 24.37 -8.62
N HIS A 273 -1.84 23.77 -7.72
CA HIS A 273 -0.71 22.89 -8.03
C HIS A 273 -1.04 21.42 -7.75
N CYS A 274 -2.08 21.16 -6.95
CA CYS A 274 -2.58 19.82 -6.63
C CYS A 274 -4.07 19.84 -6.32
N SER A 275 -4.72 18.67 -6.38
CA SER A 275 -6.16 18.48 -6.11
C SER A 275 -6.48 17.72 -4.82
N ASP A 276 -5.66 16.71 -4.52
CA ASP A 276 -5.85 15.73 -3.45
C ASP A 276 -4.51 15.09 -3.06
N GLY A 277 -4.56 14.20 -2.07
CA GLY A 277 -3.40 13.47 -1.57
C GLY A 277 -2.80 14.02 -0.26
N PRO A 278 -1.93 13.26 0.40
CA PRO A 278 -1.36 13.60 1.71
C PRO A 278 -0.37 14.78 1.63
N CYS A 279 0.20 15.06 0.45
CA CYS A 279 1.11 16.16 0.20
C CYS A 279 0.43 17.37 -0.45
N CYS A 280 -0.91 17.41 -0.46
CA CYS A 280 -1.69 18.55 -0.95
C CYS A 280 -2.46 19.22 0.20
N ASN A 281 -2.30 20.53 0.36
CA ASN A 281 -3.05 21.28 1.36
C ASN A 281 -4.42 21.75 0.84
N HIS A 282 -5.28 22.21 1.75
CA HIS A 282 -6.64 22.68 1.40
C HIS A 282 -6.69 23.94 0.52
N THR A 283 -5.56 24.62 0.31
CA THR A 283 -5.45 25.79 -0.59
C THR A 283 -4.87 25.40 -1.96
N CYS A 284 -4.91 24.11 -2.31
CA CYS A 284 -4.44 23.59 -3.60
C CYS A 284 -2.94 23.75 -3.84
N GLN A 285 -2.13 23.84 -2.77
CA GLN A 285 -0.68 23.98 -2.85
C GLN A 285 0.02 22.73 -2.31
N PHE A 286 1.19 22.45 -2.85
CA PHE A 286 2.05 21.39 -2.32
C PHE A 286 2.46 21.68 -0.89
N ILE A 287 2.49 20.63 -0.08
CA ILE A 287 3.13 20.67 1.22
C ILE A 287 4.65 20.75 1.01
N LYS A 288 5.35 21.51 1.86
CA LYS A 288 6.79 21.73 1.74
C LYS A 288 7.58 20.41 1.75
N ARG A 289 8.71 20.41 1.04
CA ARG A 289 9.67 19.29 1.01
C ARG A 289 10.07 18.87 2.43
N GLY A 290 10.08 17.57 2.70
CA GLY A 290 10.47 17.00 3.99
C GLY A 290 9.34 16.87 5.01
N TYR A 291 8.10 17.16 4.63
CA TYR A 291 6.93 16.81 5.44
C TYR A 291 6.70 15.30 5.38
N ASP A 292 6.61 14.65 6.53
CA ASP A 292 6.36 13.22 6.65
C ASP A 292 4.94 12.89 6.18
N CYS A 293 4.83 12.17 5.06
CA CYS A 293 3.54 11.76 4.51
C CYS A 293 3.21 10.30 4.81
N ARG A 294 4.21 9.46 5.09
CA ARG A 294 4.05 8.08 5.53
C ARG A 294 5.19 7.68 6.47
N ASP A 295 4.81 7.25 7.67
CA ASP A 295 5.73 6.71 8.67
C ASP A 295 6.20 5.30 8.23
N ALA A 296 7.48 4.98 8.46
CA ALA A 296 7.99 3.63 8.31
C ALA A 296 7.28 2.65 9.29
N VAL A 297 6.78 1.52 8.80
CA VAL A 297 6.02 0.57 9.61
C VAL A 297 6.91 -0.37 10.44
N ASN A 298 8.15 -0.57 10.01
CA ASN A 298 9.14 -1.41 10.69
C ASN A 298 10.58 -1.03 10.26
N ASP A 299 11.59 -1.72 10.82
CA ASP A 299 13.02 -1.48 10.56
C ASP A 299 13.44 -1.69 9.10
N CYS A 300 12.66 -2.41 8.30
CA CYS A 300 12.91 -2.70 6.89
C CYS A 300 12.18 -1.78 5.93
N ASP A 301 11.27 -0.95 6.44
CA ASP A 301 10.55 0.05 5.67
C ASP A 301 11.31 1.38 5.61
N ILE A 302 10.99 2.24 4.65
CA ILE A 302 11.57 3.57 4.49
C ILE A 302 10.45 4.59 4.73
N GLY A 303 10.65 5.61 5.56
CA GLY A 303 9.64 6.67 5.71
C GLY A 303 9.68 7.62 4.52
N GLU A 304 8.51 7.98 3.97
CA GLU A 304 8.41 8.89 2.83
C GLU A 304 8.03 10.29 3.25
N TYR A 305 8.67 11.23 2.55
CA TYR A 305 8.48 12.64 2.75
C TYR A 305 8.00 13.29 1.47
N CYS A 306 7.08 14.25 1.61
CA CYS A 306 6.66 15.08 0.49
C CYS A 306 7.88 15.69 -0.19
N THR A 307 7.89 15.64 -1.51
CA THR A 307 8.95 16.18 -2.37
C THR A 307 8.88 17.70 -2.51
N GLY A 308 7.68 18.27 -2.31
CA GLY A 308 7.41 19.70 -2.46
C GLY A 308 6.91 20.10 -3.86
N ASP A 309 6.84 19.14 -4.78
CA ASP A 309 6.42 19.31 -6.18
C ASP A 309 5.32 18.32 -6.62
N SER A 310 4.77 17.54 -5.68
CA SER A 310 3.68 16.60 -5.91
C SER A 310 2.64 16.68 -4.78
N GLY A 311 1.37 16.46 -5.12
CA GLY A 311 0.28 16.31 -4.16
C GLY A 311 0.20 14.93 -3.51
N GLN A 312 0.83 13.92 -4.12
CA GLN A 312 0.90 12.56 -3.62
C GLN A 312 2.18 12.33 -2.81
N CYS A 313 2.14 11.38 -1.88
CA CYS A 313 3.36 10.87 -1.24
C CYS A 313 4.18 10.10 -2.29
N PRO A 314 5.52 10.09 -2.20
CA PRO A 314 6.34 9.19 -3.02
C PRO A 314 5.90 7.72 -2.92
N PRO A 315 6.26 6.87 -3.89
CA PRO A 315 6.01 5.43 -3.82
C PRO A 315 6.53 4.83 -2.51
N ASN A 316 5.77 3.88 -1.94
CA ASN A 316 6.18 3.15 -0.74
C ASN A 316 7.33 2.21 -1.09
N LEU A 317 8.53 2.59 -0.67
CA LEU A 317 9.73 1.81 -0.89
C LEU A 317 10.18 1.19 0.42
N HIS A 318 10.83 0.03 0.31
CA HIS A 318 11.44 -0.61 1.47
C HIS A 318 12.94 -0.75 1.27
N LYS A 319 13.66 -0.99 2.36
CA LYS A 319 15.10 -1.25 2.32
C LYS A 319 15.35 -2.49 1.48
N GLN A 320 16.44 -2.46 0.74
CA GLN A 320 16.89 -3.59 -0.05
C GLN A 320 17.07 -4.86 0.81
N ASP A 321 16.90 -6.01 0.16
CA ASP A 321 17.10 -7.30 0.81
C ASP A 321 18.54 -7.44 1.36
N GLY A 322 18.66 -7.98 2.58
CA GLY A 322 19.93 -8.17 3.28
C GLY A 322 20.28 -7.09 4.30
N TYR A 323 19.58 -5.96 4.36
CA TYR A 323 19.73 -5.00 5.46
C TYR A 323 19.45 -5.67 6.82
N SER A 324 20.20 -5.30 7.85
CA SER A 324 19.97 -5.80 9.21
C SER A 324 18.73 -5.17 9.84
N CYS A 325 17.96 -5.94 10.61
CA CYS A 325 16.79 -5.47 11.36
C CYS A 325 16.70 -6.16 12.72
N ASP A 326 15.80 -5.71 13.61
CA ASP A 326 15.59 -6.27 14.95
C ASP A 326 16.91 -6.36 15.75
N LEU A 327 17.59 -5.22 15.86
CA LEU A 327 18.91 -5.09 16.51
C LEU A 327 19.96 -6.08 15.95
N SER A 328 19.97 -6.27 14.63
CA SER A 328 20.85 -7.20 13.88
C SER A 328 20.59 -8.69 14.12
N GLN A 329 19.46 -9.05 14.72
CA GLN A 329 19.03 -10.46 14.82
C GLN A 329 18.31 -10.95 13.56
N GLY A 330 17.83 -10.02 12.73
CA GLY A 330 17.10 -10.30 11.50
C GLY A 330 17.73 -9.69 10.25
N ARG A 331 17.15 -10.05 9.11
CA ARG A 331 17.43 -9.46 7.80
C ARG A 331 16.15 -9.02 7.14
N CYS A 332 16.20 -7.90 6.45
CA CYS A 332 15.13 -7.45 5.58
C CYS A 332 15.07 -8.34 4.35
N PHE A 333 13.89 -8.83 4.03
CA PHE A 333 13.63 -9.60 2.83
C PHE A 333 12.18 -9.34 2.38
N ASN A 334 12.02 -8.77 1.18
CA ASN A 334 10.74 -8.28 0.65
C ASN A 334 10.01 -7.34 1.62
N GLY A 335 10.75 -6.41 2.24
CA GLY A 335 10.20 -5.42 3.17
C GLY A 335 9.85 -5.95 4.56
N GLU A 336 9.94 -7.27 4.79
CA GLU A 336 9.72 -7.88 6.10
C GLU A 336 11.04 -8.15 6.84
N CYS A 337 11.04 -7.96 8.17
CA CYS A 337 12.15 -8.38 9.01
C CYS A 337 12.07 -9.88 9.35
N LYS A 338 12.87 -10.69 8.65
CA LYS A 338 12.92 -12.15 8.80
C LYS A 338 13.81 -12.57 9.97
N THR A 339 13.20 -13.25 10.94
CA THR A 339 13.88 -13.94 12.04
C THR A 339 13.17 -15.25 12.34
N ARG A 340 13.93 -16.27 12.79
CA ARG A 340 13.33 -17.52 13.31
C ARG A 340 12.36 -17.26 14.46
N HIS A 341 12.66 -16.25 15.28
CA HIS A 341 11.83 -15.84 16.41
C HIS A 341 10.45 -15.33 15.98
N ASN A 342 10.43 -14.42 15.00
CA ASN A 342 9.19 -13.86 14.46
C ASN A 342 8.40 -14.93 13.72
N GLN A 343 9.07 -15.86 13.02
CA GLN A 343 8.42 -17.00 12.39
C GLN A 343 7.75 -17.92 13.43
N CYS A 344 8.43 -18.27 14.53
CA CYS A 344 7.82 -19.03 15.63
C CYS A 344 6.61 -18.30 16.24
N LYS A 345 6.68 -16.98 16.42
CA LYS A 345 5.55 -16.17 16.91
C LYS A 345 4.37 -16.09 15.94
N LEU A 346 4.66 -16.03 14.65
CA LEU A 346 3.64 -16.06 13.60
C LEU A 346 2.87 -17.38 13.65
N ILE A 347 3.59 -18.50 13.70
CA ILE A 347 3.02 -19.85 13.69
C ILE A 347 2.32 -20.19 15.01
N TRP A 348 2.96 -19.99 16.15
CA TRP A 348 2.49 -20.53 17.45
C TRP A 348 1.92 -19.45 18.38
N GLY A 349 2.11 -18.17 18.07
CA GLY A 349 1.63 -17.03 18.85
C GLY A 349 2.70 -16.37 19.71
N SER A 350 2.30 -15.28 20.37
CA SER A 350 3.22 -14.34 21.03
C SER A 350 4.07 -14.93 22.15
N LYS A 351 3.67 -16.07 22.73
CA LYS A 351 4.42 -16.80 23.76
C LYS A 351 5.54 -17.67 23.20
N ALA A 352 5.52 -17.96 21.90
CA ALA A 352 6.54 -18.78 21.27
C ALA A 352 7.80 -17.96 20.97
N SER A 353 8.92 -18.66 20.87
CA SER A 353 10.23 -18.09 20.57
C SER A 353 11.06 -19.07 19.76
N SER A 354 12.09 -18.60 19.07
CA SER A 354 13.09 -19.50 18.48
C SER A 354 13.74 -20.36 19.56
N SER A 355 13.99 -21.63 19.25
CA SER A 355 14.84 -22.50 20.07
C SER A 355 16.30 -22.06 20.05
N ASP A 356 17.06 -22.58 21.01
CA ASP A 356 18.50 -22.38 21.12
C ASP A 356 19.24 -22.92 19.88
N LYS A 357 20.38 -22.32 19.52
CA LYS A 357 21.20 -22.76 18.39
C LYS A 357 21.61 -24.22 18.51
N PHE A 358 21.84 -24.71 19.73
CA PHE A 358 22.13 -26.11 20.03
C PHE A 358 21.09 -27.06 19.43
N CYS A 359 19.80 -26.69 19.47
CA CYS A 359 18.72 -27.51 18.91
C CYS A 359 18.92 -27.75 17.41
N TYR A 360 19.25 -26.69 16.66
CA TYR A 360 19.46 -26.76 15.22
C TYR A 360 20.71 -27.56 14.88
N GLU A 361 21.83 -27.27 15.55
CA GLU A 361 23.10 -27.97 15.33
C GLU A 361 22.99 -29.47 15.63
N LYS A 362 22.18 -29.83 16.63
CA LYS A 362 21.95 -31.22 17.02
C LYS A 362 20.95 -31.93 16.12
N LEU A 363 19.74 -31.41 15.97
CA LEU A 363 18.64 -32.13 15.32
C LEU A 363 18.71 -32.07 13.79
N ASN A 364 19.05 -30.92 13.20
CA ASN A 364 19.02 -30.77 11.75
C ASN A 364 20.13 -31.56 11.05
N THR A 365 21.21 -31.88 11.76
CA THR A 365 22.29 -32.76 11.26
C THR A 365 21.92 -34.24 11.30
N GLU A 366 20.91 -34.65 12.09
CA GLU A 366 20.47 -36.05 12.15
C GLU A 366 19.74 -36.47 10.87
N GLY A 367 19.01 -35.55 10.22
CA GLY A 367 18.23 -35.83 9.02
C GLY A 367 17.09 -36.80 9.29
N THR A 368 16.28 -36.45 10.29
CA THR A 368 15.10 -37.21 10.71
C THR A 368 13.86 -36.32 10.64
N GLU A 369 12.69 -36.87 10.96
CA GLU A 369 11.47 -36.06 11.10
C GLU A 369 11.59 -34.97 12.17
N LYS A 370 12.50 -35.13 13.14
CA LYS A 370 12.73 -34.17 14.22
C LYS A 370 13.65 -33.00 13.82
N GLY A 371 14.35 -33.13 12.71
CA GLY A 371 15.27 -32.12 12.20
C GLY A 371 15.94 -32.58 10.91
N ASN A 372 15.82 -31.78 9.86
CA ASN A 372 16.28 -32.10 8.50
C ASN A 372 16.33 -30.84 7.61
N CYS A 373 16.87 -30.98 6.40
CA CYS A 373 16.93 -29.95 5.35
C CYS A 373 15.97 -30.24 4.18
N GLY A 374 14.86 -30.94 4.45
CA GLY A 374 13.89 -31.35 3.44
C GLY A 374 13.79 -32.86 3.28
N LYS A 375 13.10 -33.26 2.22
CA LYS A 375 12.95 -34.66 1.80
C LYS A 375 13.42 -34.84 0.37
N ASP A 376 14.05 -35.97 0.12
CA ASP A 376 14.22 -36.54 -1.21
C ASP A 376 13.43 -37.84 -1.30
N GLY A 377 12.30 -37.80 -2.00
CA GLY A 377 11.26 -38.82 -1.93
C GLY A 377 10.77 -39.03 -0.49
N ASN A 378 10.97 -40.23 0.05
CA ASN A 378 10.60 -40.59 1.43
C ASN A 378 11.75 -40.42 2.44
N LYS A 379 12.96 -40.07 1.98
CA LYS A 379 14.14 -39.96 2.84
C LYS A 379 14.33 -38.52 3.30
N TRP A 380 14.45 -38.33 4.61
CA TRP A 380 14.83 -37.05 5.19
C TRP A 380 16.29 -36.70 4.87
N LEU A 381 16.54 -35.45 4.51
CA LEU A 381 17.86 -34.96 4.17
C LEU A 381 18.57 -34.44 5.43
N GLN A 382 19.77 -34.93 5.68
CA GLN A 382 20.67 -34.37 6.69
C GLN A 382 21.13 -32.97 6.25
N CYS A 383 21.05 -31.99 7.15
CA CYS A 383 21.65 -30.69 6.90
C CYS A 383 23.17 -30.78 6.98
N SER A 384 23.85 -30.06 6.09
CA SER A 384 25.26 -29.75 6.28
C SER A 384 25.43 -28.87 7.51
N LYS A 385 26.62 -28.85 8.13
CA LYS A 385 26.92 -27.94 9.25
C LYS A 385 26.69 -26.46 8.91
N HIS A 386 26.83 -26.09 7.63
CA HIS A 386 26.61 -24.73 7.16
C HIS A 386 25.11 -24.40 7.04
N ASP A 387 24.27 -25.39 6.75
CA ASP A 387 22.84 -25.21 6.45
C ASP A 387 21.92 -25.51 7.65
N VAL A 388 22.46 -25.93 8.80
CA VAL A 388 21.67 -26.31 9.99
C VAL A 388 20.67 -25.25 10.44
N PHE A 389 20.96 -23.97 10.15
CA PHE A 389 20.12 -22.84 10.51
C PHE A 389 19.06 -22.47 9.46
N CYS A 390 19.05 -23.15 8.32
CA CYS A 390 18.07 -22.99 7.24
C CYS A 390 17.18 -24.23 7.04
N GLY A 391 17.41 -25.28 7.83
CA GLY A 391 16.60 -26.49 7.82
C GLY A 391 15.28 -26.35 8.58
N TYR A 392 14.88 -27.42 9.25
CA TYR A 392 13.66 -27.50 10.04
C TYR A 392 13.65 -26.45 11.15
N LEU A 393 12.51 -25.76 11.30
CA LEU A 393 12.30 -24.70 12.29
C LEU A 393 12.03 -25.30 13.66
N LEU A 394 12.76 -24.82 14.66
CA LEU A 394 12.67 -25.26 16.05
C LEU A 394 12.28 -24.08 16.94
N CYS A 395 11.22 -24.27 17.71
CA CYS A 395 10.60 -23.27 18.56
C CYS A 395 10.47 -23.76 20.02
N THR A 396 10.39 -22.80 20.93
CA THR A 396 9.98 -23.02 22.33
C THR A 396 8.59 -22.43 22.56
N GLY A 397 7.88 -22.92 23.58
CA GLY A 397 6.56 -22.40 23.94
C GLY A 397 5.48 -22.68 22.88
N VAL A 398 5.65 -23.78 22.15
CA VAL A 398 4.76 -24.23 21.07
C VAL A 398 3.37 -24.55 21.62
N SER A 399 2.32 -24.01 20.98
CA SER A 399 0.93 -24.35 21.27
C SER A 399 0.53 -25.66 20.60
N ARG A 400 -0.51 -26.34 21.11
CA ARG A 400 -1.04 -27.57 20.49
C ARG A 400 -1.63 -27.36 19.10
N VAL A 401 -2.10 -26.14 18.81
CA VAL A 401 -2.71 -25.76 17.54
C VAL A 401 -1.97 -24.52 17.02
N PRO A 402 -1.49 -24.52 15.77
CA PRO A 402 -0.87 -23.35 15.17
C PRO A 402 -1.93 -22.25 14.95
N ARG A 403 -1.50 -20.98 14.96
CA ARG A 403 -2.31 -19.81 14.61
C ARG A 403 -2.58 -19.72 13.12
N ILE A 404 -1.69 -20.25 12.30
CA ILE A 404 -1.72 -20.17 10.85
C ILE A 404 -1.34 -21.52 10.24
N GLY A 405 -2.05 -21.89 9.16
CA GLY A 405 -1.85 -23.17 8.49
C GLY A 405 -2.38 -24.35 9.29
N ARG A 406 -2.26 -25.55 8.72
CA ARG A 406 -2.67 -26.79 9.37
C ARG A 406 -1.46 -27.62 9.74
N LEU A 407 -1.54 -28.27 10.90
CA LEU A 407 -0.52 -29.19 11.35
C LEU A 407 -0.57 -30.49 10.52
N LEU A 408 0.57 -30.93 10.00
CA LEU A 408 0.73 -32.21 9.31
C LEU A 408 1.57 -33.15 10.17
N GLY A 409 0.95 -34.23 10.65
CA GLY A 409 1.58 -35.18 11.57
C GLY A 409 1.37 -34.80 13.03
N GLU A 410 2.43 -34.84 13.82
CA GLU A 410 2.41 -34.43 15.23
C GLU A 410 3.45 -33.32 15.48
N ILE A 411 3.28 -32.61 16.60
CA ILE A 411 4.36 -31.80 17.14
C ILE A 411 5.44 -32.78 17.58
N THR A 412 6.70 -32.49 17.28
CA THR A 412 7.83 -33.29 17.76
C THR A 412 8.39 -32.65 19.05
N PRO A 413 7.87 -32.98 20.24
CA PRO A 413 8.42 -32.45 21.48
C PRO A 413 9.78 -33.08 21.73
N THR A 414 10.81 -32.24 21.76
CA THR A 414 12.17 -32.70 22.07
C THR A 414 12.78 -31.74 23.07
N SER A 415 13.26 -32.27 24.19
CA SER A 415 13.96 -31.45 25.19
C SER A 415 15.28 -32.09 25.58
N PHE A 416 16.28 -31.25 25.81
CA PHE A 416 17.65 -31.67 26.15
C PHE A 416 18.16 -30.88 27.34
N TYR A 417 18.97 -31.53 28.18
CA TYR A 417 19.81 -30.83 29.15
C TYR A 417 21.08 -30.34 28.45
N HIS A 418 21.25 -29.02 28.33
CA HIS A 418 22.42 -28.39 27.75
C HIS A 418 22.90 -27.26 28.67
N GLN A 419 24.19 -27.27 29.03
CA GLN A 419 24.80 -26.26 29.91
C GLN A 419 24.01 -25.99 31.22
N GLY A 420 23.51 -27.05 31.86
CA GLY A 420 22.76 -26.96 33.11
C GLY A 420 21.32 -26.43 32.97
N LYS A 421 20.82 -26.21 31.74
CA LYS A 421 19.46 -25.77 31.46
C LYS A 421 18.72 -26.79 30.59
N LEU A 422 17.42 -26.95 30.85
CA LEU A 422 16.53 -27.69 29.96
C LEU A 422 16.20 -26.81 28.74
N VAL A 423 16.54 -27.28 27.55
CA VAL A 423 16.31 -26.61 26.27
C VAL A 423 15.21 -27.34 25.52
N ASP A 424 14.19 -26.60 25.08
CA ASP A 424 13.07 -27.09 24.27
C ASP A 424 13.38 -26.88 22.77
N CYS A 425 13.24 -27.94 22.00
CA CYS A 425 13.55 -28.04 20.57
C CYS A 425 12.34 -28.61 19.83
N SER A 426 11.17 -28.01 20.04
CA SER A 426 9.92 -28.49 19.46
C SER A 426 9.70 -27.92 18.06
N GLY A 427 9.21 -28.75 17.13
CA GLY A 427 8.89 -28.34 15.76
C GLY A 427 7.75 -29.17 15.16
N SER A 428 7.14 -28.68 14.09
CA SER A 428 6.13 -29.43 13.32
C SER A 428 6.05 -28.91 11.88
N HIS A 429 5.54 -29.73 10.96
CA HIS A 429 5.23 -29.32 9.60
C HIS A 429 3.89 -28.58 9.57
N ILE A 430 3.93 -27.31 9.17
CA ILE A 430 2.75 -26.43 9.16
C ILE A 430 2.45 -26.07 7.72
N ILE A 431 1.44 -26.72 7.17
CA ILE A 431 1.12 -26.63 5.75
C ILE A 431 0.07 -25.56 5.53
N MET A 432 0.39 -24.60 4.68
CA MET A 432 -0.54 -23.62 4.15
C MET A 432 -1.40 -24.24 3.04
N ASN A 433 -2.51 -23.59 2.70
CA ASN A 433 -3.39 -24.10 1.66
C ASN A 433 -2.77 -24.06 0.26
N ASP A 434 -1.77 -23.20 0.06
CA ASP A 434 -0.92 -23.13 -1.14
C ASP A 434 0.22 -24.17 -1.14
N GLY A 435 0.23 -25.08 -0.16
CA GLY A 435 1.24 -26.13 -0.01
C GLY A 435 2.58 -25.63 0.53
N THR A 436 2.71 -24.35 0.89
CA THR A 436 3.90 -23.83 1.60
C THR A 436 4.02 -24.50 2.95
N ASP A 437 5.21 -24.97 3.29
CA ASP A 437 5.51 -25.56 4.60
C ASP A 437 6.26 -24.56 5.47
N LEU A 438 5.56 -24.00 6.46
CA LEU A 438 6.12 -23.05 7.44
C LEU A 438 6.94 -23.77 8.53
N GLY A 439 7.05 -25.09 8.49
CA GLY A 439 7.90 -25.89 9.37
C GLY A 439 9.40 -25.81 9.05
N TYR A 440 9.79 -25.14 7.97
CA TYR A 440 11.18 -24.84 7.64
C TYR A 440 11.47 -23.36 7.85
N VAL A 441 12.73 -23.04 8.14
CA VAL A 441 13.18 -21.65 8.27
C VAL A 441 12.91 -20.88 6.97
N GLU A 442 12.23 -19.73 7.08
CA GLU A 442 11.88 -18.90 5.92
C GLU A 442 13.11 -18.36 5.19
N ASP A 443 12.97 -18.22 3.87
CA ASP A 443 13.94 -17.54 3.02
C ASP A 443 14.18 -16.08 3.48
N GLY A 444 15.41 -15.61 3.31
CA GLY A 444 15.87 -14.32 3.80
C GLY A 444 16.28 -14.31 5.28
N THR A 445 15.99 -15.36 6.06
CA THR A 445 16.39 -15.44 7.47
C THR A 445 17.92 -15.54 7.63
N PRO A 446 18.54 -14.80 8.57
CA PRO A 446 19.99 -14.89 8.78
C PRO A 446 20.44 -16.25 9.32
N CYS A 447 21.46 -16.81 8.67
CA CYS A 447 22.10 -18.06 9.06
C CYS A 447 23.59 -17.91 9.41
N GLY A 448 24.17 -16.73 9.19
CA GLY A 448 25.56 -16.39 9.53
C GLY A 448 25.88 -14.91 9.27
N PRO A 449 27.11 -14.47 9.55
CA PRO A 449 27.57 -13.14 9.18
C PRO A 449 27.47 -12.95 7.66
N SER A 450 26.73 -11.92 7.22
CA SER A 450 26.49 -11.63 5.79
C SER A 450 25.93 -12.82 4.97
N MET A 451 25.15 -13.69 5.63
CA MET A 451 24.53 -14.86 5.01
C MET A 451 23.05 -14.98 5.38
N MET A 452 22.25 -15.48 4.45
CA MET A 452 20.82 -15.72 4.64
C MET A 452 20.35 -17.02 3.99
N CYS A 453 19.21 -17.52 4.46
CA CYS A 453 18.61 -18.74 3.96
C CYS A 453 17.96 -18.54 2.60
N MET A 454 18.19 -19.48 1.69
CA MET A 454 17.49 -19.60 0.41
C MET A 454 17.35 -21.06 0.04
N ASP A 455 16.13 -21.51 -0.22
CA ASP A 455 15.84 -22.90 -0.58
C ASP A 455 16.45 -23.89 0.42
N ARG A 456 16.35 -23.56 1.72
CA ARG A 456 16.92 -24.32 2.86
C ARG A 456 18.45 -24.43 2.88
N ARG A 457 19.15 -23.56 2.15
CA ARG A 457 20.62 -23.45 2.17
C ARG A 457 21.05 -22.11 2.72
N CYS A 458 22.16 -22.09 3.45
CA CYS A 458 22.73 -20.85 3.95
C CYS A 458 23.70 -20.28 2.92
N GLN A 459 23.32 -19.16 2.30
CA GLN A 459 24.06 -18.58 1.18
C GLN A 459 24.56 -17.16 1.51
N PRO A 460 25.73 -16.75 1.01
CA PRO A 460 26.20 -15.36 1.10
C PRO A 460 25.20 -14.38 0.47
N ILE A 461 24.94 -13.23 1.11
CA ILE A 461 23.98 -12.22 0.62
C ILE A 461 24.36 -11.71 -0.79
N ASN A 462 25.66 -11.64 -1.12
CA ASN A 462 26.13 -11.23 -2.44
C ASN A 462 25.92 -12.27 -3.55
N SER A 463 25.53 -13.52 -3.21
CA SER A 463 25.21 -14.55 -4.21
C SER A 463 23.78 -14.42 -4.75
N PHE A 464 22.97 -13.57 -4.12
CA PHE A 464 21.62 -13.25 -4.57
C PHE A 464 21.71 -12.17 -5.65
N ASN A 465 20.87 -12.29 -6.69
CA ASN A 465 20.79 -11.33 -7.80
C ASN A 465 20.09 -10.02 -7.36
N ILE A 466 20.67 -9.34 -6.38
CA ILE A 466 20.16 -8.10 -5.81
C ILE A 466 20.80 -6.93 -6.58
N SER A 467 19.98 -6.09 -7.20
CA SER A 467 20.42 -4.92 -7.98
C SER A 467 21.10 -3.89 -7.08
N ASN A 468 22.38 -3.58 -7.31
CA ASN A 468 23.08 -2.63 -6.45
C ASN A 468 22.71 -1.17 -6.75
N CYS A 469 22.53 -0.37 -5.70
CA CYS A 469 22.52 1.08 -5.83
C CYS A 469 23.88 1.61 -6.29
N SER A 470 23.86 2.83 -6.83
CA SER A 470 25.05 3.59 -7.19
C SER A 470 26.00 3.71 -5.99
N SER A 471 27.29 3.51 -6.26
CA SER A 471 28.37 3.72 -5.30
C SER A 471 29.17 4.94 -5.76
N GLY A 472 29.25 5.97 -4.90
CA GLY A 472 29.99 7.20 -5.20
C GLY A 472 31.50 7.00 -5.18
N SER A 473 32.24 8.11 -5.21
CA SER A 473 33.70 8.18 -5.32
C SER A 473 34.51 7.38 -4.27
N MET A 474 33.89 6.97 -3.16
CA MET A 474 34.50 6.17 -2.09
C MET A 474 34.09 4.68 -2.08
N ALA A 475 33.45 4.18 -3.15
CA ALA A 475 32.91 2.82 -3.23
C ALA A 475 31.92 2.44 -2.11
N LYS A 476 31.33 3.45 -1.45
CA LYS A 476 30.24 3.26 -0.48
C LYS A 476 28.91 3.35 -1.22
N ILE A 477 28.01 2.42 -0.91
CA ILE A 477 26.62 2.45 -1.39
C ILE A 477 26.01 3.80 -1.01
N CYS A 478 25.38 4.47 -1.99
CA CYS A 478 24.79 5.81 -1.82
C CYS A 478 25.76 6.82 -1.21
N SER A 479 27.04 6.74 -1.60
CA SER A 479 28.14 7.57 -1.08
C SER A 479 28.33 7.53 0.44
N GLY A 480 27.67 6.60 1.15
CA GLY A 480 27.61 6.58 2.61
C GLY A 480 26.71 7.66 3.22
N HIS A 481 25.84 8.28 2.42
CA HIS A 481 24.95 9.39 2.79
C HIS A 481 23.47 9.08 2.46
N GLY A 482 23.13 7.80 2.36
CA GLY A 482 21.80 7.35 2.03
C GLY A 482 21.63 5.86 2.22
N LEU A 483 20.39 5.42 2.01
CA LEU A 483 19.97 4.02 2.06
C LEU A 483 19.57 3.54 0.66
N CYS A 484 19.81 2.27 0.36
CA CYS A 484 19.41 1.66 -0.90
C CYS A 484 18.02 1.03 -0.78
N SER A 485 17.11 1.43 -1.67
CA SER A 485 15.77 0.87 -1.75
C SER A 485 15.73 -0.47 -2.51
N ASN A 486 14.58 -1.15 -2.45
CA ASN A 486 14.27 -2.35 -3.21
C ASN A 486 14.31 -2.16 -4.74
N GLU A 487 14.19 -0.92 -5.21
CA GLU A 487 14.27 -0.56 -6.64
C GLU A 487 15.68 -0.11 -7.06
N ALA A 488 16.69 -0.33 -6.21
CA ALA A 488 18.07 0.12 -6.43
C ALA A 488 18.20 1.65 -6.59
N ILE A 489 17.36 2.40 -5.86
CA ILE A 489 17.40 3.87 -5.79
C ILE A 489 17.99 4.29 -4.45
N CYS A 490 18.90 5.26 -4.48
CA CYS A 490 19.45 5.86 -3.27
C CYS A 490 18.49 6.89 -2.67
N ILE A 491 18.07 6.65 -1.44
CA ILE A 491 17.28 7.60 -0.65
C ILE A 491 18.25 8.35 0.28
N CYS A 492 18.50 9.61 -0.04
CA CYS A 492 19.53 10.40 0.62
C CYS A 492 19.09 10.94 1.98
N GLU A 493 20.04 11.01 2.91
CA GLU A 493 19.85 11.65 4.21
C GLU A 493 19.72 13.17 4.04
N GLY A 494 19.02 13.84 4.96
CA GLY A 494 18.36 15.13 4.71
C GLY A 494 19.19 16.34 4.26
N THR A 495 20.53 16.29 4.26
CA THR A 495 21.42 17.34 3.70
C THR A 495 22.16 16.89 2.45
N TRP A 496 21.76 15.75 1.87
CA TRP A 496 22.37 15.12 0.72
C TRP A 496 21.35 14.94 -0.40
N ALA A 497 21.83 14.99 -1.63
CA ALA A 497 21.03 14.88 -2.84
C ALA A 497 21.85 14.23 -3.97
N GLY A 498 21.20 14.01 -5.11
CA GLY A 498 21.76 13.30 -6.25
C GLY A 498 21.38 11.84 -6.25
N THR A 499 21.56 11.21 -7.41
CA THR A 499 21.20 9.80 -7.64
C THR A 499 22.07 8.82 -6.85
N ASP A 500 23.20 9.26 -6.30
CA ASP A 500 24.14 8.50 -5.48
C ASP A 500 24.42 9.16 -4.12
N CYS A 501 23.66 10.19 -3.76
CA CYS A 501 23.81 10.97 -2.54
C CYS A 501 25.20 11.62 -2.35
N SER A 502 25.90 11.95 -3.43
CA SER A 502 27.22 12.59 -3.35
C SER A 502 27.16 14.12 -3.21
N MET A 503 25.99 14.74 -3.44
CA MET A 503 25.85 16.21 -3.47
C MET A 503 25.33 16.72 -2.13
N TYR A 504 26.04 17.68 -1.53
CA TYR A 504 25.57 18.36 -0.32
C TYR A 504 24.50 19.41 -0.69
N ASP A 505 23.27 19.21 -0.19
CA ASP A 505 22.09 20.07 -0.39
C ASP A 505 21.55 20.51 0.99
N PRO A 506 22.12 21.54 1.62
CA PRO A 506 21.66 22.00 2.92
C PRO A 506 20.23 22.56 2.80
N LYS A 507 19.36 22.21 3.76
CA LYS A 507 18.00 22.78 3.84
C LYS A 507 18.09 24.29 3.75
N ARG A 508 17.46 24.90 2.74
CA ARG A 508 17.36 26.35 2.63
C ARG A 508 16.80 26.88 3.95
N SER A 509 17.60 27.66 4.68
CA SER A 509 17.15 28.34 5.89
C SER A 509 15.89 29.12 5.54
N GLU A 510 14.86 29.06 6.39
CA GLU A 510 13.70 29.94 6.25
C GLU A 510 14.23 31.36 6.05
N ALA A 511 13.90 31.96 4.90
CA ALA A 511 14.29 33.33 4.62
C ALA A 511 13.83 34.16 5.82
N LYS A 512 14.78 34.81 6.50
CA LYS A 512 14.43 35.80 7.53
C LYS A 512 13.36 36.70 6.93
N PRO A 513 12.29 37.04 7.67
CA PRO A 513 11.35 38.03 7.18
C PRO A 513 12.16 39.24 6.70
N PRO A 514 11.85 39.80 5.52
CA PRO A 514 12.57 40.97 5.04
C PRO A 514 12.59 42.00 6.18
N PRO A 515 13.73 42.69 6.40
CA PRO A 515 13.79 43.73 7.42
C PRO A 515 12.59 44.67 7.19
N GLU A 516 11.86 45.00 8.25
CA GLU A 516 10.78 45.99 8.17
C GLU A 516 11.34 47.21 7.43
N GLY A 517 10.94 47.37 6.17
CA GLY A 517 11.28 48.56 5.40
C GLY A 517 10.79 49.79 6.16
N PRO A 518 11.39 50.97 5.93
CA PRO A 518 11.01 52.17 6.66
C PRO A 518 9.50 52.34 6.53
N LYS A 519 8.81 52.35 7.69
CA LYS A 519 7.36 52.54 7.74
C LYS A 519 7.05 53.82 6.97
N GLY A 520 6.47 53.65 5.77
CA GLY A 520 5.95 54.77 5.00
C GLY A 520 4.99 55.57 5.89
N PRO A 521 4.86 56.89 5.68
CA PRO A 521 4.09 57.74 6.57
C PRO A 521 2.70 57.15 6.79
N SER A 522 2.42 56.83 8.06
CA SER A 522 1.15 56.27 8.52
C SER A 522 -0.02 56.98 7.84
N ALA A 523 -1.07 56.25 7.46
CA ALA A 523 -2.27 56.79 6.80
C ALA A 523 -2.85 58.05 7.48
N THR A 524 -2.58 58.22 8.78
CA THR A 524 -2.83 59.45 9.54
C THR A 524 -2.20 60.72 8.93
N ASN A 525 -0.98 60.66 8.41
CA ASN A 525 -0.29 61.80 7.81
C ASN A 525 -0.85 62.17 6.43
N LEU A 526 -1.35 61.19 5.66
CA LEU A 526 -2.09 61.41 4.41
C LEU A 526 -3.44 62.07 4.65
N ILE A 527 -4.13 61.70 5.74
CA ILE A 527 -5.41 62.30 6.14
C ILE A 527 -5.20 63.74 6.61
N ILE A 528 -4.18 64.00 7.44
CA ILE A 528 -3.86 65.36 7.90
C ILE A 528 -3.51 66.29 6.73
N GLY A 529 -2.69 65.81 5.77
CA GLY A 529 -2.36 66.58 4.57
C GLY A 529 -3.58 66.89 3.70
N SER A 530 -4.51 65.94 3.57
CA SER A 530 -5.74 66.12 2.78
C SER A 530 -6.70 67.11 3.45
N ILE A 531 -6.82 67.07 4.78
CA ILE A 531 -7.65 68.01 5.55
C ILE A 531 -7.05 69.43 5.49
N ALA A 532 -5.73 69.56 5.69
CA ALA A 532 -5.05 70.85 5.60
C ALA A 532 -5.18 71.46 4.19
N GLY A 533 -5.06 70.64 3.15
CA GLY A 533 -5.26 71.07 1.76
C GLY A 533 -6.69 71.53 1.49
N ALA A 534 -7.70 70.80 1.98
CA ALA A 534 -9.10 71.18 1.82
C ALA A 534 -9.44 72.50 2.54
N ILE A 535 -8.90 72.72 3.75
CA ILE A 535 -9.07 73.98 4.49
C ILE A 535 -8.43 75.15 3.74
N LEU A 536 -7.23 74.96 3.17
CA LEU A 536 -6.54 76.01 2.42
C LEU A 536 -7.32 76.41 1.16
N VAL A 537 -7.85 75.44 0.42
CA VAL A 537 -8.69 75.70 -0.77
C VAL A 537 -9.98 76.42 -0.38
N ALA A 538 -10.65 75.99 0.69
CA ALA A 538 -11.85 76.68 1.18
C ALA A 538 -11.55 78.13 1.59
N ALA A 539 -10.42 78.39 2.25
CA ALA A 539 -10.00 79.75 2.61
C ALA A 539 -9.73 80.64 1.38
N ILE A 540 -9.13 80.09 0.32
CA ILE A 540 -8.91 80.81 -0.94
C ILE A 540 -10.23 81.11 -1.66
N VAL A 541 -11.17 80.15 -1.71
CA VAL A 541 -12.47 80.33 -2.36
C VAL A 541 -13.34 81.36 -1.60
N LEU A 542 -13.34 81.32 -0.27
CA LEU A 542 -14.07 82.28 0.55
C LEU A 542 -13.38 83.66 0.57
N GLY A 543 -12.04 83.71 0.56
CA GLY A 543 -11.29 84.95 0.43
C GLY A 543 -11.45 85.61 -0.95
N GLY A 544 -11.53 84.81 -2.02
CA GLY A 544 -11.71 85.28 -3.40
C GLY A 544 -13.11 85.81 -3.69
N THR A 545 -14.15 85.22 -3.10
CA THR A 545 -15.54 85.70 -3.27
C THR A 545 -15.86 86.94 -2.42
N GLY A 546 -15.10 87.20 -1.35
CA GLY A 546 -15.23 88.41 -0.53
C GLY A 546 -14.72 89.71 -1.17
N TRP A 547 -13.86 89.63 -2.19
CA TRP A 547 -13.24 90.83 -2.82
C TRP A 547 -13.91 91.27 -4.14
N GLY A 548 -14.78 90.44 -4.71
CA GLY A 548 -15.46 90.71 -6.00
C GLY A 548 -16.75 91.53 -5.92
N PHE A 549 -17.31 91.79 -4.73
CA PHE A 549 -18.65 92.40 -4.59
C PHE A 549 -18.69 93.94 -4.57
N LYS A 550 -17.59 94.64 -4.87
CA LYS A 550 -17.55 96.12 -4.79
C LYS A 550 -17.61 96.87 -6.12
N ASN A 551 -17.76 96.20 -7.28
CA ASN A 551 -17.83 96.91 -8.56
C ASN A 551 -18.62 96.17 -9.65
N VAL A 552 -19.96 96.17 -9.58
CA VAL A 552 -20.78 96.07 -10.80
C VAL A 552 -21.99 97.00 -10.71
N LYS A 553 -21.92 98.09 -11.47
CA LYS A 553 -22.99 99.06 -11.69
C LYS A 553 -24.13 98.44 -12.52
N LYS A 554 -25.36 98.74 -12.11
CA LYS A 554 -26.63 98.59 -12.82
C LYS A 554 -26.52 98.89 -14.32
N ARG A 555 -26.90 97.92 -15.16
CA ARG A 555 -27.44 98.16 -16.50
C ARG A 555 -28.75 97.39 -16.67
N ARG A 556 -29.81 98.14 -17.01
CA ARG A 556 -31.12 97.64 -17.45
C ARG A 556 -30.97 97.01 -18.84
N TYR A 557 -31.68 95.93 -19.10
CA TYR A 557 -31.84 95.34 -20.43
C TYR A 557 -33.34 95.23 -20.76
N ASP A 558 -33.63 95.55 -22.01
CA ASP A 558 -34.90 95.81 -22.69
C ASP A 558 -35.36 94.53 -23.42
N PRO A 559 -36.65 94.14 -23.40
CA PRO A 559 -37.08 92.86 -23.97
C PRO A 559 -37.49 93.07 -25.43
N ASN A 560 -36.66 92.64 -26.38
CA ASN A 560 -37.06 92.25 -27.74
C ASN A 560 -35.83 91.81 -28.56
N GLN A 561 -35.59 90.50 -28.68
CA GLN A 561 -35.09 89.93 -29.94
C GLN A 561 -35.24 88.40 -29.97
N ALA A 562 -35.78 87.95 -31.10
CA ALA A 562 -36.34 86.64 -31.41
C ALA A 562 -35.32 85.67 -32.07
N GLY A 563 -35.74 84.40 -32.18
CA GLY A 563 -35.22 83.38 -33.12
C GLY A 563 -34.62 82.16 -32.42
N ALA A 564 -35.33 81.02 -32.29
CA ALA A 564 -35.41 79.91 -33.26
C ALA A 564 -34.00 79.38 -33.64
N ILE A 565 -33.56 78.16 -33.33
CA ILE A 565 -34.16 76.81 -33.30
C ILE A 565 -33.59 76.02 -32.12
#